data_AF-B0STQ4-F1
#
_entry.id   AF-B0STQ4-F1
#
_cell.length_a   1.000
_cell.length_b   1.000
_cell.length_c   1.000
_cell.angle_alpha   90.00
_cell.angle_beta   90.00
_cell.angle_gamma   90.00
#
_symmetry.space_group_name_H-M   'P 1'
#
loop_
_entity.id
_entity.type
_entity.pdbx_description
1 polymer ?
#
loop_
_entity_poly.entity_id
_entity_poly.type
_entity_poly.pdbx_seq_one_letter_code
_entity_poly.pdbx_strand_id
1 'polypeptide(L)'
;MLKYIPIFCCFLFPIGLLPCEPFVTKTLSPIDHSSKDKSFLEFKTKFLKTLKTKDRKSLETFLDKDIHFTFGPVSGKKEFLKSFQLTEKPNDSDFWNLMMETIQLGLRQNAEGQMVAPYFFETFPSDYDPFTHYLVIGKNVNVRADASKDSKTLQQLSYQIVRSEADDLDGRRLEKESNCNWQKICTPQGKAGFVCDRFIRSPLDYRAFFEKKKGQWYLTTFIVGD
;
A
#
# COMPACT_ATOMS: atom_id res chain seq x y z
N MET A 1 -66.20 -17.79 -29.52
CA MET A 1 -65.49 -17.03 -28.46
C MET A 1 -64.12 -17.67 -28.25
N LEU A 2 -63.08 -17.15 -28.91
CA LEU A 2 -61.71 -17.62 -28.74
C LEU A 2 -61.13 -17.00 -27.46
N LYS A 3 -60.83 -17.82 -26.45
CA LYS A 3 -60.17 -17.39 -25.21
C LYS A 3 -58.67 -17.26 -25.47
N TYR A 4 -58.15 -16.02 -25.48
CA TYR A 4 -56.72 -15.74 -25.43
C TYR A 4 -56.19 -16.06 -24.03
N ILE A 5 -55.24 -16.99 -23.94
CA ILE A 5 -54.46 -17.25 -22.73
C ILE A 5 -53.13 -16.47 -22.92
N PRO A 6 -52.84 -15.44 -22.11
CA PRO A 6 -51.56 -14.77 -22.17
C PRO A 6 -50.51 -15.67 -21.52
N ILE A 7 -49.59 -16.20 -22.34
CA ILE A 7 -48.39 -16.89 -21.87
C ILE A 7 -47.45 -15.81 -21.35
N PHE A 8 -47.37 -15.68 -20.03
CA PHE A 8 -46.41 -14.82 -19.36
C PHE A 8 -45.05 -15.54 -19.35
N CYS A 9 -44.21 -15.27 -20.36
CA CYS A 9 -42.82 -15.72 -20.35
C CYS A 9 -42.06 -14.94 -19.27
N CYS A 10 -41.99 -15.50 -18.05
CA CYS A 10 -41.02 -15.08 -17.05
C CYS A 10 -39.61 -15.39 -17.59
N PHE A 11 -38.92 -14.37 -18.11
CA PHE A 11 -37.48 -14.43 -18.33
C PHE A 11 -36.80 -14.48 -16.96
N LEU A 12 -36.58 -15.70 -16.45
CA LEU A 12 -35.64 -15.94 -15.36
C LEU A 12 -34.24 -15.62 -15.90
N PHE A 13 -33.79 -14.38 -15.72
CA PHE A 13 -32.38 -14.07 -15.87
C PHE A 13 -31.63 -14.86 -14.80
N PRO A 14 -30.65 -15.71 -15.17
CA PRO A 14 -29.82 -16.36 -14.18
C PRO A 14 -29.10 -15.25 -13.41
N ILE A 15 -29.47 -15.08 -12.15
CA ILE A 15 -28.70 -14.26 -11.21
C ILE A 15 -27.39 -15.02 -11.02
N GLY A 16 -26.41 -14.71 -11.87
CA GLY A 16 -25.06 -15.22 -11.69
C GLY A 16 -24.56 -14.73 -10.35
N LEU A 17 -24.41 -15.64 -9.39
CA LEU A 17 -23.74 -15.35 -8.13
C LEU A 17 -22.32 -14.86 -8.48
N LEU A 18 -22.09 -13.55 -8.30
CA LEU A 18 -20.75 -13.02 -8.42
C LEU A 18 -19.92 -13.61 -7.28
N PRO A 19 -18.66 -14.01 -7.53
CA PRO A 19 -17.81 -14.58 -6.49
C PRO A 19 -17.58 -13.59 -5.33
N CYS A 20 -17.72 -12.28 -5.59
CA CYS A 20 -17.66 -11.25 -4.58
C CYS A 20 -18.76 -10.20 -4.76
N GLU A 21 -19.14 -9.54 -3.68
CA GLU A 21 -19.98 -8.34 -3.71
C GLU A 21 -19.26 -7.20 -4.48
N PRO A 22 -19.87 -6.64 -5.54
CA PRO A 22 -19.33 -5.49 -6.25
C PRO A 22 -19.27 -4.26 -5.35
N PHE A 23 -18.33 -3.37 -5.64
CA PHE A 23 -18.18 -2.11 -4.96
C PHE A 23 -17.79 -1.01 -5.94
N VAL A 24 -17.90 0.25 -5.51
CA VAL A 24 -17.60 1.40 -6.37
C VAL A 24 -16.16 1.29 -6.86
N THR A 25 -15.92 1.52 -8.15
CA THR A 25 -14.56 1.52 -8.69
C THR A 25 -13.86 2.83 -8.35
N LYS A 26 -12.67 2.74 -7.75
CA LYS A 26 -11.77 3.89 -7.54
C LYS A 26 -10.35 3.57 -7.96
N THR A 27 -9.73 4.58 -8.57
CA THR A 27 -8.33 4.57 -8.99
C THR A 27 -7.61 5.72 -8.31
N LEU A 28 -6.48 5.43 -7.67
CA LEU A 28 -5.62 6.41 -7.02
C LEU A 28 -4.34 6.52 -7.82
N SER A 29 -4.26 7.45 -8.77
CA SER A 29 -3.01 7.62 -9.54
C SER A 29 -1.86 8.09 -8.64
N PRO A 30 -0.61 7.64 -8.85
CA PRO A 30 0.52 8.07 -8.04
C PRO A 30 0.69 9.58 -8.00
N ILE A 31 0.93 10.09 -6.80
CA ILE A 31 1.23 11.50 -6.56
C ILE A 31 2.62 11.59 -5.96
N ASP A 32 3.45 12.51 -6.47
CA ASP A 32 4.70 12.87 -5.83
C ASP A 32 4.83 14.40 -5.78
N HIS A 33 4.54 14.97 -4.62
CA HIS A 33 4.66 16.39 -4.35
C HIS A 33 6.08 16.86 -4.02
N SER A 34 7.10 15.99 -4.10
CA SER A 34 8.46 16.35 -3.67
C SER A 34 8.98 17.63 -4.35
N SER A 35 8.62 17.86 -5.61
CA SER A 35 9.04 19.04 -6.38
C SER A 35 8.30 20.33 -6.03
N LYS A 36 7.25 20.28 -5.19
CA LYS A 36 6.52 21.48 -4.72
C LYS A 36 7.34 22.33 -3.76
N ASP A 37 8.25 21.73 -2.99
CA ASP A 37 9.24 22.43 -2.17
C ASP A 37 10.64 22.01 -2.60
N LYS A 38 11.42 22.94 -3.16
CA LYS A 38 12.79 22.71 -3.62
C LYS A 38 13.69 22.17 -2.49
N SER A 39 13.55 22.68 -1.27
CA SER A 39 14.36 22.24 -0.13
C SER A 39 13.97 20.83 0.31
N PHE A 40 12.71 20.43 0.12
CA PHE A 40 12.30 19.04 0.36
C PHE A 40 12.85 18.10 -0.72
N LEU A 41 12.84 18.50 -2.00
CA LEU A 41 13.42 17.70 -3.08
C LEU A 41 14.92 17.43 -2.84
N GLU A 42 15.66 18.44 -2.39
CA GLU A 42 17.06 18.30 -1.99
C GLU A 42 17.23 17.36 -0.78
N PHE A 43 16.38 17.50 0.24
CA PHE A 43 16.32 16.58 1.39
C PHE A 43 16.08 15.14 0.93
N LYS A 44 15.04 14.88 0.14
CA LYS A 44 14.66 13.55 -0.37
C LYS A 44 15.79 12.94 -1.17
N THR A 45 16.48 13.71 -2.00
CA THR A 45 17.61 13.23 -2.79
C THR A 45 18.75 12.72 -1.91
N LYS A 46 19.11 13.48 -0.86
CA LYS A 46 20.14 13.08 0.10
C LYS A 46 19.68 11.88 0.94
N PHE A 47 18.44 11.91 1.40
CA PHE A 47 17.84 10.82 2.19
C PHE A 47 17.82 9.50 1.41
N LEU A 48 17.36 9.51 0.15
CA LEU A 48 17.37 8.32 -0.72
C LEU A 48 18.78 7.80 -0.97
N LYS A 49 19.78 8.68 -1.11
CA LYS A 49 21.18 8.27 -1.19
C LYS A 49 21.62 7.55 0.08
N THR A 50 21.32 8.12 1.25
CA THR A 50 21.62 7.53 2.56
C THR A 50 20.97 6.15 2.73
N LEU A 51 19.72 5.98 2.32
CA LEU A 51 19.04 4.67 2.35
C LEU A 51 19.75 3.66 1.44
N LYS A 52 20.08 4.05 0.20
CA LYS A 52 20.76 3.17 -0.77
C LYS A 52 22.14 2.73 -0.30
N THR A 53 22.90 3.63 0.33
CA THR A 53 24.23 3.33 0.86
C THR A 53 24.22 2.79 2.27
N LYS A 54 23.03 2.60 2.87
CA LYS A 54 22.83 2.18 4.27
C LYS A 54 23.69 2.97 5.27
N ASP A 55 23.84 4.28 5.02
CA ASP A 55 24.71 5.14 5.82
C ASP A 55 24.02 5.53 7.14
N ARG A 56 24.22 4.69 8.16
CA ARG A 56 23.65 4.87 9.50
C ARG A 56 23.98 6.24 10.11
N LYS A 57 25.21 6.73 9.94
CA LYS A 57 25.62 8.01 10.55
C LYS A 57 24.91 9.18 9.89
N SER A 58 24.80 9.17 8.56
CA SER A 58 24.02 10.18 7.85
C SER A 58 22.53 10.09 8.17
N LEU A 59 21.97 8.87 8.33
CA LEU A 59 20.56 8.66 8.66
C LEU A 59 20.15 9.47 9.90
N GLU A 60 20.96 9.46 10.95
CA GLU A 60 20.68 10.17 12.20
C GLU A 60 20.42 11.67 12.03
N THR A 61 21.00 12.29 11.00
CA THR A 61 20.81 13.72 10.70
C THR A 61 19.44 14.03 10.13
N PHE A 62 18.77 13.04 9.53
CA PHE A 62 17.42 13.15 8.99
C PHE A 62 16.34 12.82 10.03
N LEU A 63 16.69 12.17 11.13
CA LEU A 63 15.73 11.78 12.16
C LEU A 63 15.43 12.95 13.10
N ASP A 64 14.14 13.20 13.33
CA ASP A 64 13.71 14.06 14.42
C ASP A 64 14.16 13.47 15.77
N LYS A 65 14.39 14.33 16.76
CA LYS A 65 14.78 13.88 18.11
C LYS A 65 13.66 13.09 18.80
N ASP A 66 12.41 13.44 18.51
CA ASP A 66 11.19 12.88 19.11
C ASP A 66 10.43 11.98 18.11
N ILE A 67 11.12 11.38 17.14
CA ILE A 67 10.50 10.53 16.09
C ILE A 67 9.55 9.47 16.68
N HIS A 68 8.35 9.35 16.11
CA HIS A 68 7.35 8.34 16.45
C HIS A 68 7.42 7.15 15.49
N PHE A 69 7.31 5.94 16.04
CA PHE A 69 7.39 4.71 15.23
C PHE A 69 6.62 3.53 15.80
N THR A 70 5.86 3.75 16.88
CA THR A 70 4.94 2.79 17.47
C THR A 70 3.70 3.55 17.96
N PHE A 71 2.58 2.85 18.14
CA PHE A 71 1.39 3.40 18.82
C PHE A 71 1.50 3.38 20.34
N GLY A 72 2.55 2.73 20.87
CA GLY A 72 2.85 2.72 22.29
C GLY A 72 3.56 4.00 22.76
N PRO A 73 3.92 4.09 24.04
CA PRO A 73 4.58 5.27 24.60
C PRO A 73 6.04 5.45 24.14
N VAL A 74 6.62 4.46 23.47
CA VAL A 74 8.01 4.47 23.05
C VAL A 74 8.19 5.39 21.84
N SER A 75 9.10 6.35 21.96
CA SER A 75 9.42 7.33 20.92
C SER A 75 10.89 7.79 21.03
N GLY A 76 11.31 8.58 20.05
CA GLY A 76 12.60 9.24 20.05
C GLY A 76 13.71 8.48 19.33
N LYS A 77 14.72 9.24 18.90
CA LYS A 77 15.78 8.78 17.99
C LYS A 77 16.51 7.53 18.48
N LYS A 78 16.84 7.47 19.78
CA LYS A 78 17.58 6.34 20.36
C LYS A 78 16.79 5.04 20.26
N GLU A 79 15.53 5.07 20.67
CA GLU A 79 14.68 3.88 20.66
C GLU A 79 14.32 3.50 19.22
N PHE A 80 14.11 4.47 18.33
CA PHE A 80 13.92 4.22 16.91
C PHE A 80 15.07 3.40 16.31
N LEU A 81 16.31 3.86 16.51
CA LEU A 81 17.49 3.16 15.98
C LEU A 81 17.60 1.74 16.53
N LYS A 82 17.28 1.55 17.82
CA LYS A 82 17.30 0.23 18.45
C LYS A 82 16.21 -0.70 17.93
N SER A 83 14.97 -0.22 17.84
CA SER A 83 13.82 -1.01 17.38
C SER A 83 13.98 -1.51 15.95
N PHE A 84 14.64 -0.72 15.10
CA PHE A 84 14.99 -1.13 13.75
C PHE A 84 16.36 -1.83 13.63
N GLN A 85 17.03 -2.18 14.74
CA GLN A 85 18.35 -2.84 14.74
C GLN A 85 19.47 -2.04 14.03
N LEU A 86 19.31 -0.71 13.94
CA LEU A 86 20.26 0.23 13.35
C LEU A 86 21.44 0.56 14.29
N THR A 87 21.41 0.07 15.52
CA THR A 87 22.52 0.15 16.48
C THR A 87 23.44 -1.06 16.42
N GLU A 88 22.87 -2.27 16.39
CA GLU A 88 23.59 -3.53 16.50
C GLU A 88 24.02 -4.07 15.14
N LYS A 89 23.12 -4.04 14.16
CA LYS A 89 23.31 -4.62 12.82
C LYS A 89 22.80 -3.68 11.73
N PRO A 90 23.35 -2.46 11.62
CA PRO A 90 22.82 -1.45 10.73
C PRO A 90 22.73 -1.93 9.28
N ASN A 91 23.72 -2.66 8.75
CA ASN A 91 23.67 -3.12 7.35
C ASN A 91 22.55 -4.13 7.06
N ASP A 92 22.12 -4.89 8.07
CA ASP A 92 21.12 -5.96 7.93
C ASP A 92 19.71 -5.51 8.35
N SER A 93 19.57 -4.26 8.83
CA SER A 93 18.30 -3.69 9.22
C SER A 93 17.30 -3.66 8.05
N ASP A 94 16.08 -4.16 8.30
CA ASP A 94 14.99 -4.09 7.33
C ASP A 94 14.50 -2.66 7.09
N PHE A 95 14.82 -1.71 7.99
CA PHE A 95 14.45 -0.30 7.83
C PHE A 95 14.81 0.26 6.46
N TRP A 96 15.99 -0.08 5.93
CA TRP A 96 16.44 0.45 4.65
C TRP A 96 15.50 0.08 3.50
N ASN A 97 15.06 -1.17 3.48
CA ASN A 97 14.14 -1.67 2.46
C ASN A 97 12.74 -1.15 2.71
N LEU A 98 12.24 -1.23 3.94
CA LEU A 98 10.89 -0.77 4.31
C LEU A 98 10.70 0.72 4.00
N MET A 99 11.66 1.56 4.38
CA MET A 99 11.61 3.00 4.11
C MET A 99 11.73 3.27 2.60
N MET A 100 12.63 2.59 1.88
CA MET A 100 12.74 2.73 0.41
C MET A 100 11.44 2.33 -0.29
N GLU A 101 10.84 1.22 0.11
CA GLU A 101 9.57 0.72 -0.42
C GLU A 101 8.41 1.67 -0.13
N THR A 102 8.42 2.33 1.01
CA THR A 102 7.41 3.32 1.38
C THR A 102 7.54 4.62 0.58
N ILE A 103 8.75 5.20 0.53
CA ILE A 103 8.97 6.52 -0.07
C ILE A 103 8.89 6.50 -1.60
N GLN A 104 9.21 5.38 -2.24
CA GLN A 104 9.17 5.26 -3.70
C GLN A 104 7.75 5.22 -4.26
N LEU A 105 6.75 4.93 -3.42
CA LEU A 105 5.35 4.91 -3.84
C LEU A 105 4.81 6.32 -4.11
N GLY A 106 5.54 7.36 -3.72
CA GLY A 106 5.17 8.76 -3.93
C GLY A 106 4.82 9.45 -2.62
N LEU A 107 4.68 10.78 -2.69
CA LEU A 107 4.40 11.63 -1.54
C LEU A 107 3.23 12.56 -1.80
N ARG A 108 2.39 12.72 -0.79
CA ARG A 108 1.34 13.74 -0.74
C ARG A 108 1.69 14.74 0.35
N GLN A 109 1.51 16.02 0.04
CA GLN A 109 1.58 17.07 1.07
C GLN A 109 0.20 17.19 1.72
N ASN A 110 0.14 17.08 3.05
CA ASN A 110 -1.10 17.23 3.81
C ASN A 110 -1.40 18.69 4.19
N ALA A 111 -2.47 18.93 4.94
CA ALA A 111 -2.94 20.27 5.29
C ALA A 111 -1.96 21.01 6.23
N GLU A 112 -1.23 20.26 7.05
CA GLU A 112 -0.20 20.74 7.98
C GLU A 112 1.14 21.05 7.27
N GLY A 113 1.21 20.78 5.96
CA GLY A 113 2.40 21.00 5.14
C GLY A 113 3.45 19.89 5.25
N GLN A 114 3.15 18.80 5.96
CA GLN A 114 4.00 17.62 6.03
C GLN A 114 4.02 16.92 4.67
N MET A 115 5.16 16.32 4.31
CA MET A 115 5.24 15.41 3.17
C MET A 115 5.03 13.99 3.69
N VAL A 116 3.99 13.31 3.21
CA VAL A 116 3.57 11.99 3.71
C VAL A 116 3.75 10.95 2.61
N ALA A 117 4.41 9.85 2.95
CA ALA A 117 4.56 8.67 2.11
C ALA A 117 3.91 7.45 2.79
N PRO A 118 3.29 6.53 2.03
CA PRO A 118 3.01 6.65 0.61
C PRO A 118 1.88 7.66 0.36
N TYR A 119 1.81 8.27 -0.83
CA TYR A 119 0.80 9.28 -1.16
C TYR A 119 -0.66 8.85 -0.91
N PHE A 120 -0.92 7.54 -1.00
CA PHE A 120 -2.26 7.01 -0.83
C PHE A 120 -2.71 7.00 0.61
N PHE A 121 -1.82 7.10 1.62
CA PHE A 121 -2.27 7.25 3.01
C PHE A 121 -3.19 8.48 3.17
N GLU A 122 -2.81 9.60 2.55
CA GLU A 122 -3.57 10.85 2.59
C GLU A 122 -4.73 10.91 1.58
N THR A 123 -4.84 9.94 0.67
CA THR A 123 -5.83 9.97 -0.42
C THR A 123 -6.69 8.72 -0.49
N PHE A 124 -6.51 7.77 0.43
CA PHE A 124 -7.33 6.58 0.52
C PHE A 124 -8.75 7.01 0.92
N PRO A 125 -9.78 6.67 0.13
CA PRO A 125 -11.13 7.16 0.40
C PRO A 125 -11.75 6.48 1.64
N SER A 126 -12.43 7.25 2.47
CA SER A 126 -13.00 6.79 3.75
C SER A 126 -14.22 5.88 3.61
N ASP A 127 -14.79 5.74 2.41
CA ASP A 127 -15.88 4.82 2.08
C ASP A 127 -15.40 3.36 1.90
N TYR A 128 -14.08 3.12 1.95
CA TYR A 128 -13.50 1.79 1.94
C TYR A 128 -12.97 1.42 3.32
N ASP A 129 -13.27 0.20 3.76
CA ASP A 129 -12.68 -0.36 4.97
C ASP A 129 -11.17 -0.59 4.78
N PRO A 130 -10.30 0.10 5.53
CA PRO A 130 -8.85 0.04 5.36
C PRO A 130 -8.23 -1.32 5.76
N PHE A 131 -8.96 -2.16 6.48
CA PHE A 131 -8.51 -3.51 6.85
C PHE A 131 -8.73 -4.53 5.74
N THR A 132 -9.71 -4.30 4.87
CA THR A 132 -10.09 -5.25 3.81
C THR A 132 -9.81 -4.71 2.41
N HIS A 133 -9.63 -3.41 2.24
CA HIS A 133 -9.36 -2.78 0.95
C HIS A 133 -7.92 -2.34 0.81
N TYR A 134 -7.36 -2.68 -0.35
CA TYR A 134 -5.96 -2.51 -0.68
C TYR A 134 -5.85 -1.79 -2.02
N LEU A 135 -4.73 -1.12 -2.24
CA LEU A 135 -4.41 -0.46 -3.49
C LEU A 135 -3.48 -1.33 -4.33
N VAL A 136 -3.85 -1.60 -5.58
CA VAL A 136 -2.89 -2.06 -6.60
C VAL A 136 -1.94 -0.90 -6.91
N ILE A 137 -0.64 -1.06 -6.73
CA ILE A 137 0.36 0.05 -6.80
C ILE A 137 1.12 0.13 -8.13
N GLY A 138 0.70 -0.62 -9.15
CA GLY A 138 1.35 -0.67 -10.47
C GLY A 138 0.43 -0.32 -11.63
N LYS A 139 1.01 -0.17 -12.83
CA LYS A 139 0.30 -0.14 -14.11
C LYS A 139 0.19 -1.54 -14.68
N ASN A 140 -0.95 -1.85 -15.28
CA ASN A 140 -1.22 -3.10 -16.01
C ASN A 140 -0.86 -4.36 -15.19
N VAL A 141 -1.13 -4.34 -13.88
CA VAL A 141 -0.87 -5.46 -12.99
C VAL A 141 -1.84 -6.59 -13.34
N ASN A 142 -1.29 -7.74 -13.71
CA ASN A 142 -2.07 -8.92 -14.06
C ASN A 142 -2.80 -9.47 -12.82
N VAL A 143 -4.12 -9.55 -12.92
CA VAL A 143 -4.95 -10.40 -12.06
C VAL A 143 -5.03 -11.76 -12.71
N ARG A 144 -4.65 -12.81 -11.99
CA ARG A 144 -4.51 -14.16 -12.50
C ARG A 144 -5.60 -15.09 -12.00
N ALA A 145 -5.85 -16.16 -12.76
CA ALA A 145 -6.87 -17.15 -12.41
C ALA A 145 -6.44 -18.04 -11.23
N ASP A 146 -5.14 -18.17 -10.99
CA ASP A 146 -4.55 -18.99 -9.94
C ASP A 146 -3.30 -18.28 -9.36
N ALA A 147 -2.86 -18.71 -8.19
CA ALA A 147 -1.67 -18.26 -7.47
C ALA A 147 -0.36 -18.74 -8.13
N SER A 148 -0.20 -18.42 -9.42
CA SER A 148 1.00 -18.76 -10.19
C SER A 148 1.23 -17.72 -11.27
N LYS A 149 2.51 -17.43 -11.56
CA LYS A 149 2.90 -16.49 -12.62
C LYS A 149 2.54 -17.00 -14.02
N ASP A 150 2.34 -18.30 -14.18
CA ASP A 150 2.06 -18.96 -15.46
C ASP A 150 0.54 -19.13 -15.67
N SER A 151 -0.27 -18.82 -14.65
CA SER A 151 -1.72 -18.87 -14.75
C SER A 151 -2.29 -17.79 -15.67
N LYS A 152 -3.43 -18.09 -16.28
CA LYS A 152 -4.17 -17.22 -17.19
C LYS A 152 -4.38 -15.84 -16.58
N THR A 153 -4.05 -14.78 -17.32
CA THR A 153 -4.41 -13.42 -16.95
C THR A 153 -5.90 -13.20 -17.21
N LEU A 154 -6.65 -12.87 -16.17
CA LEU A 154 -8.09 -12.60 -16.22
C LEU A 154 -8.37 -11.15 -16.64
N GLN A 155 -7.59 -10.22 -16.11
CA GLN A 155 -7.66 -8.79 -16.40
C GLN A 155 -6.38 -8.08 -15.92
N GLN A 156 -6.24 -6.81 -16.28
CA GLN A 156 -5.16 -5.95 -15.83
C GLN A 156 -5.71 -4.75 -15.06
N LEU A 157 -5.13 -4.46 -13.90
CA LEU A 157 -5.50 -3.33 -13.06
C LEU A 157 -4.37 -2.29 -13.06
N SER A 158 -4.75 -1.02 -13.03
CA SER A 158 -3.82 0.09 -12.88
C SER A 158 -4.27 0.96 -11.73
N TYR A 159 -3.50 1.00 -10.65
CA TYR A 159 -3.74 1.91 -9.53
C TYR A 159 -5.13 1.83 -8.90
N GLN A 160 -5.76 0.66 -8.94
CA GLN A 160 -7.16 0.45 -8.56
C GLN A 160 -7.27 -0.11 -7.14
N ILE A 161 -8.28 0.34 -6.40
CA ILE A 161 -8.64 -0.26 -5.11
C ILE A 161 -9.30 -1.61 -5.36
N VAL A 162 -8.82 -2.62 -4.66
CA VAL A 162 -9.33 -3.99 -4.65
C VAL A 162 -9.66 -4.39 -3.22
N ARG A 163 -10.55 -5.36 -3.04
CA ARG A 163 -10.78 -5.97 -1.73
C ARG A 163 -9.90 -7.19 -1.60
N SER A 164 -9.08 -7.27 -0.56
CA SER A 164 -8.38 -8.50 -0.19
C SER A 164 -9.39 -9.44 0.45
N GLU A 165 -9.40 -10.70 0.01
CA GLU A 165 -10.08 -11.76 0.74
C GLU A 165 -9.08 -12.32 1.74
N ALA A 166 -8.90 -11.64 2.87
CA ALA A 166 -8.22 -12.26 4.01
C ALA A 166 -9.18 -13.28 4.66
N ASP A 167 -8.65 -14.47 4.98
CA ASP A 167 -9.26 -15.55 5.79
C ASP A 167 -10.08 -16.66 5.08
N ASP A 168 -9.59 -17.22 3.97
CA ASP A 168 -9.79 -18.68 3.78
C ASP A 168 -8.77 -19.43 4.67
N LEU A 169 -9.27 -19.74 5.86
CA LEU A 169 -8.76 -20.61 6.91
C LEU A 169 -8.25 -21.95 6.39
N ASP A 170 -7.00 -22.01 5.95
CA ASP A 170 -6.30 -23.29 5.80
C ASP A 170 -4.81 -23.24 6.19
N GLY A 171 -4.27 -22.08 6.57
CA GLY A 171 -2.84 -21.94 6.86
C GLY A 171 -1.93 -22.31 5.69
N ARG A 172 -2.51 -22.59 4.51
CA ARG A 172 -1.82 -22.83 3.26
C ARG A 172 -1.33 -21.49 2.76
N ARG A 173 -0.12 -21.12 3.18
CA ARG A 173 0.77 -20.31 2.33
C ARG A 173 0.71 -20.96 0.94
N LEU A 174 -0.06 -20.36 0.03
CA LEU A 174 -0.01 -20.73 -1.39
C LEU A 174 1.46 -20.65 -1.78
N GLU A 175 1.94 -21.70 -2.44
CA GLU A 175 3.37 -22.00 -2.60
C GLU A 175 4.18 -20.72 -2.80
N LYS A 176 5.20 -20.52 -1.96
CA LYS A 176 6.25 -19.54 -2.24
C LYS A 176 6.95 -19.98 -3.52
N GLU A 177 6.44 -19.58 -4.68
CA GLU A 177 7.37 -19.17 -5.72
C GLU A 177 8.31 -18.16 -5.06
N SER A 178 9.62 -18.35 -5.16
CA SER A 178 10.64 -17.69 -4.35
C SER A 178 10.58 -16.15 -4.32
N ASN A 179 9.77 -15.54 -5.19
CA ASN A 179 9.65 -14.10 -5.41
C ASN A 179 8.20 -13.55 -5.36
N CYS A 180 7.21 -14.32 -4.90
CA CYS A 180 5.82 -13.85 -4.84
C CYS A 180 4.99 -14.54 -3.76
N ASN A 181 4.32 -13.75 -2.92
CA ASN A 181 3.21 -14.24 -2.11
C ASN A 181 1.90 -13.86 -2.81
N TRP A 182 1.18 -14.85 -3.31
CA TRP A 182 -0.07 -14.59 -4.04
C TRP A 182 -1.20 -14.25 -3.07
N GLN A 183 -1.89 -13.16 -3.34
CA GLN A 183 -3.07 -12.72 -2.61
C GLN A 183 -4.31 -12.88 -3.48
N LYS A 184 -5.33 -13.52 -2.91
CA LYS A 184 -6.66 -13.59 -3.50
C LYS A 184 -7.36 -12.26 -3.29
N ILE A 185 -7.92 -11.70 -4.35
CA ILE A 185 -8.57 -10.40 -4.35
C ILE A 185 -9.93 -10.46 -5.04
N CYS A 186 -10.81 -9.56 -4.66
CA CYS A 186 -11.98 -9.18 -5.41
C CYS A 186 -11.75 -7.82 -6.08
N THR A 187 -12.06 -7.79 -7.37
CA THR A 187 -12.10 -6.53 -8.12
C THR A 187 -13.44 -5.82 -7.94
N PRO A 188 -13.51 -4.51 -8.19
CA PRO A 188 -14.74 -3.73 -8.01
C PRO A 188 -15.95 -4.29 -8.79
N GLN A 189 -15.70 -5.00 -9.89
CA GLN A 189 -16.73 -5.64 -10.71
C GLN A 189 -17.21 -7.00 -10.15
N GLY A 190 -16.82 -7.35 -8.92
CA GLY A 190 -17.20 -8.61 -8.27
C GLY A 190 -16.49 -9.83 -8.83
N LYS A 191 -15.35 -9.69 -9.53
CA LYS A 191 -14.54 -10.82 -10.02
C LYS A 191 -13.41 -11.14 -9.05
N ALA A 192 -13.24 -12.41 -8.72
CA ALA A 192 -12.11 -12.91 -7.96
C ALA A 192 -10.89 -13.21 -8.84
N GLY A 193 -9.69 -13.17 -8.25
CA GLY A 193 -8.45 -13.59 -8.87
C GLY A 193 -7.25 -13.39 -7.95
N PHE A 194 -6.05 -13.61 -8.45
CA PHE A 194 -4.81 -13.57 -7.67
C PHE A 194 -3.86 -12.47 -8.17
N VAL A 195 -3.28 -11.73 -7.24
CA VAL A 195 -2.26 -10.71 -7.48
C VAL A 195 -1.08 -10.97 -6.56
N CYS A 196 0.13 -10.70 -7.04
CA CYS A 196 1.32 -10.80 -6.21
C CYS A 196 1.36 -9.68 -5.17
N ASP A 197 1.67 -9.99 -3.91
CA ASP A 197 1.78 -9.05 -2.79
C ASP A 197 2.65 -7.82 -3.08
N ARG A 198 3.73 -7.96 -3.87
CA ARG A 198 4.58 -6.83 -4.29
C ARG A 198 3.85 -5.76 -5.12
N PHE A 199 2.67 -6.04 -5.65
CA PHE A 199 1.88 -5.12 -6.46
C PHE A 199 0.64 -4.57 -5.75
N ILE A 200 0.48 -4.86 -4.47
CA ILE A 200 -0.69 -4.48 -3.68
C ILE A 200 -0.24 -3.99 -2.30
N ARG A 201 -0.88 -2.94 -1.79
CA ARG A 201 -0.51 -2.31 -0.51
C ARG A 201 -1.75 -1.98 0.31
N SER A 202 -1.66 -2.20 1.61
CA SER A 202 -2.68 -1.76 2.56
C SER A 202 -2.52 -0.26 2.81
N PRO A 203 -3.61 0.51 3.01
CA PRO A 203 -3.52 1.86 3.56
C PRO A 203 -2.92 1.89 4.98
N LEU A 204 -2.89 0.75 5.67
CA LEU A 204 -2.31 0.58 7.02
C LEU A 204 -0.86 0.08 7.00
N ASP A 205 -0.26 -0.08 5.81
CA ASP A 205 1.17 -0.37 5.68
C ASP A 205 2.03 0.77 6.28
N TYR A 206 3.35 0.57 6.27
CA TYR A 206 4.30 1.59 6.71
C TYR A 206 4.01 2.96 6.09
N ARG A 207 3.98 3.97 6.94
CA ARG A 207 3.79 5.38 6.59
C ARG A 207 4.88 6.24 7.21
N ALA A 208 5.39 7.17 6.41
CA ALA A 208 6.46 8.08 6.77
C ALA A 208 6.00 9.53 6.66
N PHE A 209 6.22 10.30 7.71
CA PHE A 209 5.89 11.72 7.76
C PHE A 209 7.19 12.51 7.82
N PHE A 210 7.29 13.52 6.96
CA PHE A 210 8.40 14.44 6.95
C PHE A 210 7.91 15.86 7.24
N GLU A 211 8.57 16.52 8.17
CA GLU A 211 8.22 17.86 8.64
C GLU A 211 9.41 18.81 8.54
N LYS A 212 9.11 20.08 8.23
CA LYS A 212 10.09 21.15 8.23
C LYS A 212 10.10 21.87 9.57
N LYS A 213 11.15 21.67 10.37
CA LYS A 213 11.35 22.32 11.67
C LYS A 213 12.55 23.28 11.58
N LYS A 214 12.33 24.56 11.91
CA LYS A 214 13.35 25.62 11.86
C LYS A 214 14.12 25.65 10.51
N GLY A 215 13.41 25.44 9.40
CA GLY A 215 13.97 25.47 8.04
C GLY A 215 14.60 24.16 7.57
N GLN A 216 14.69 23.12 8.40
CA GLN A 216 15.25 21.82 8.05
C GLN A 216 14.17 20.73 8.06
N TRP A 217 14.24 19.82 7.09
CA TRP A 217 13.31 18.69 7.00
C TRP A 217 13.81 17.52 7.85
N TYR A 218 12.88 16.82 8.51
CA TYR A 218 13.14 15.63 9.32
C TYR A 218 12.09 14.56 9.05
N LEU A 219 12.47 13.29 9.15
CA LEU A 219 11.55 12.17 9.36
C LEU A 219 11.05 12.25 10.80
N THR A 220 9.76 12.51 10.97
CA THR A 220 9.11 12.66 12.28
C THR A 220 8.28 11.46 12.68
N THR A 221 7.79 10.70 11.71
CA THR A 221 7.05 9.45 11.96
C THR A 221 7.44 8.39 10.95
N PHE A 222 7.66 7.15 11.39
CA PHE A 222 7.72 5.98 10.53
C PHE A 222 7.08 4.79 11.24
N ILE A 223 5.82 4.49 10.91
CA ILE A 223 4.94 3.59 11.68
C ILE A 223 4.12 2.70 10.73
N VAL A 224 3.68 1.54 11.20
CA VAL A 224 2.81 0.59 10.48
C VAL A 224 1.67 0.15 11.40
N GLY A 225 0.49 -0.09 10.84
CA GLY A 225 -0.72 -0.50 11.56
C GLY A 225 -1.70 0.66 11.80
N ASP A 226 -2.61 0.49 12.75
CA ASP A 226 -3.61 1.48 13.18
C ASP A 226 -3.51 1.80 14.68
#